data_AF-A0A381SMQ7-F1
#
_entry.id   AF-A0A381SMQ7-F1
#
_cell.length_a   1.000
_cell.length_b   1.000
_cell.length_c   1.000
_cell.angle_alpha   90.00
_cell.angle_beta   90.00
_cell.angle_gamma   90.00
#
_symmetry.space_group_name_H-M   'P 1'
#
loop_
_entity.id
_entity.type
_entity.pdbx_description
1 polymer ?
#
loop_
_entity_poly.entity_id
_entity_poly.type
_entity_poly.pdbx_seq_one_letter_code
_entity_poly.pdbx_strand_id
1 'polypeptide(L)' 'MEVIRAVYTFAANHPEVLSYVPCYCGCENFGHGDNHDCFVADRNAEGKVAWEAHGMG' A
#
# COMPACT_ATOMS: atom_id res chain seq x y z
N MET A 1 -9.53 8.90 12.96
CA MET A 1 -9.32 7.76 12.05
C MET A 1 -9.87 7.94 10.63
N GLU A 2 -10.77 8.89 10.34
CA GLU A 2 -11.34 9.05 8.98
C GLU A 2 -10.27 9.28 7.90
N VAL A 3 -9.29 10.16 8.18
CA VAL A 3 -8.18 10.44 7.26
C VAL A 3 -7.35 9.18 6.96
N ILE A 4 -7.06 8.34 7.96
CA ILE A 4 -6.33 7.08 7.75
C ILE A 4 -7.11 6.17 6.81
N ARG A 5 -8.42 6.00 7.03
CA ARG A 5 -9.26 5.21 6.13
C ARG A 5 -9.26 5.78 4.71
N ALA A 6 -9.31 7.10 4.56
CA ALA A 6 -9.28 7.76 3.27
C ALA A 6 -7.94 7.51 2.53
N VAL A 7 -6.81 7.59 3.23
CA VAL A 7 -5.47 7.31 2.67
C VAL A 7 -5.38 5.85 2.22
N TYR A 8 -5.80 4.91 3.05
CA TYR A 8 -5.82 3.48 2.70
C TYR A 8 -6.72 3.18 1.50
N THR A 9 -7.89 3.83 1.44
CA THR A 9 -8.82 3.68 0.33
C THR A 9 -8.24 4.25 -0.96
N PHE A 10 -7.59 5.42 -0.88
CA PHE A 10 -6.88 6.01 -2.01
C PHE A 10 -5.77 5.08 -2.49
N ALA A 11 -4.97 4.55 -1.57
CA ALA A 11 -3.86 3.68 -1.92
C ALA A 11 -4.29 2.39 -2.62
N ALA A 12 -5.38 1.79 -2.16
CA ALA A 12 -5.95 0.63 -2.83
C ALA A 12 -6.60 0.94 -4.19
N ASN A 13 -7.13 2.14 -4.40
CA ASN A 13 -7.86 2.47 -5.63
C ASN A 13 -6.99 3.13 -6.70
N HIS A 14 -5.83 3.66 -6.32
CA HIS A 14 -4.91 4.39 -7.19
C HIS A 14 -3.47 3.84 -7.15
N PRO A 15 -3.25 2.54 -7.42
CA PRO A 15 -1.92 1.97 -7.46
C PRO A 15 -1.02 2.69 -8.47
N GLU A 16 -1.59 3.17 -9.58
CA GLU A 16 -0.87 3.93 -10.60
C GLU A 16 -0.22 5.20 -10.05
N VAL A 17 -0.78 5.82 -9.00
CA VAL A 17 -0.18 7.02 -8.42
C VAL A 17 0.96 6.62 -7.51
N LEU A 18 0.73 5.69 -6.59
CA LEU A 18 1.68 5.33 -5.55
C LEU A 18 2.85 4.49 -6.07
N SER A 19 2.67 3.75 -7.16
CA SER A 19 3.78 3.05 -7.81
C SER A 19 4.79 3.95 -8.50
N TYR A 20 4.43 5.22 -8.79
CA TYR A 20 5.41 6.24 -9.19
C TYR A 20 6.07 6.95 -8.02
N VAL A 21 5.58 6.75 -6.79
CA VAL A 21 6.14 7.37 -5.60
C VAL A 21 7.14 6.39 -4.97
N PRO A 22 8.43 6.73 -4.92
CA PRO A 22 9.41 5.89 -4.24
C PRO A 22 9.14 5.85 -2.72
N CYS A 23 9.45 4.72 -2.11
CA CYS A 23 9.49 4.56 -0.66
C CYS A 23 10.94 4.68 -0.17
N TYR A 24 11.13 5.28 1.01
CA TYR A 24 12.45 5.53 1.60
C TYR A 24 12.61 4.93 3.00
N CYS A 25 11.71 4.03 3.38
CA CYS A 25 11.75 3.37 4.69
C CYS A 25 12.87 2.32 4.82
N GLY A 26 13.49 1.90 3.72
CA GLY A 26 14.52 0.85 3.70
C GLY A 26 13.96 -0.57 3.80
N CYS A 27 12.69 -0.75 3.42
CA CYS A 27 11.95 -2.02 3.55
C CYS A 27 12.09 -2.94 2.33
N GLU A 28 12.97 -2.64 1.37
CA GLU A 28 13.05 -3.37 0.10
C GLU A 28 13.32 -4.86 0.28
N ASN A 29 14.10 -5.23 1.29
CA ASN A 29 14.40 -6.62 1.63
C ASN A 29 13.21 -7.39 2.22
N PHE A 30 12.12 -6.69 2.55
CA PHE A 30 10.86 -7.25 3.03
C PHE A 30 9.80 -7.38 1.91
N GLY A 31 10.18 -7.05 0.66
CA GLY A 31 9.32 -7.23 -0.51
C GLY A 31 8.57 -5.98 -0.97
N HIS A 32 8.84 -4.81 -0.39
CA HIS A 32 8.25 -3.54 -0.84
C HIS A 32 9.11 -2.91 -1.94
N GLY A 33 8.52 -2.64 -3.10
CA GLY A 33 9.19 -1.98 -4.23
C GLY A 33 8.92 -0.48 -4.30
N ASP A 34 7.71 -0.06 -3.96
CA ASP A 34 7.28 1.34 -4.05
C ASP A 34 6.31 1.71 -2.90
N ASN A 35 5.74 2.92 -2.94
CA ASN A 35 4.85 3.41 -1.88
C ASN A 35 3.50 2.65 -1.84
N HIS A 36 3.05 2.05 -2.94
CA HIS A 36 1.81 1.27 -2.94
C HIS A 36 1.94 0.04 -2.02
N ASP A 37 3.10 -0.62 -2.04
CA ASP A 37 3.36 -1.81 -1.22
C ASP A 37 3.37 -1.53 0.29
N CYS A 38 3.51 -0.26 0.70
CA CYS A 38 3.36 0.14 2.10
C CYS A 38 1.93 0.01 2.63
N PHE A 39 0.92 -0.07 1.75
CA PHE A 39 -0.49 -0.15 2.11
C PHE A 39 -1.14 -1.47 1.72
N VAL A 40 -0.78 -2.01 0.55
CA VAL A 40 -1.42 -3.20 -0.04
C VAL A 40 -0.39 -4.31 -0.15
N ALA A 41 -0.59 -5.38 0.61
CA ALA A 41 0.28 -6.55 0.59
C ALA A 41 -0.04 -7.50 -0.58
N ASP A 42 -1.33 -7.63 -0.92
CA ASP A 42 -1.78 -8.48 -2.03
C ASP A 42 -3.17 -8.07 -2.53
N ARG A 43 -3.49 -8.47 -3.76
CA ARG A 43 -4.83 -8.38 -4.34
C ARG A 43 -5.17 -9.68 -5.06
N ASN A 44 -6.22 -10.35 -4.60
CA ASN A 44 -6.67 -11.57 -5.23
C ASN A 44 -7.36 -11.31 -6.60
N ALA A 45 -7.65 -12.38 -7.34
CA ALA A 45 -8.28 -12.30 -8.67
C ALA A 45 -9.67 -11.63 -8.68
N GLU A 46 -10.35 -11.56 -7.53
CA GLU A 46 -11.65 -10.90 -7.36
C GLU A 46 -11.49 -9.42 -6.97
N GLY A 47 -10.26 -8.93 -6.85
CA GLY A 47 -9.94 -7.57 -6.46
C GLY A 47 -9.93 -7.32 -4.95
N LYS A 48 -10.11 -8.35 -4.11
CA LYS A 48 -10.07 -8.23 -2.65
C LYS A 48 -8.64 -7.93 -2.19
N VAL A 49 -8.50 -6.87 -1.39
CA VAL A 49 -7.24 -6.36 -0.88
C VAL A 49 -6.87 -7.04 0.43
N ALA A 50 -5.62 -7.52 0.53
CA ALA A 50 -4.94 -7.79 1.78
C ALA A 50 -4.08 -6.57 2.15
N TRP A 51 -4.26 -6.06 3.36
CA TRP A 51 -3.59 -4.84 3.81
C TRP A 51 -2.23 -5.13 4.43
N GLU A 52 -1.26 -4.27 4.16
CA GLU A 52 0.05 -4.32 4.78
C GLU A 52 -0.06 -3.95 6.27
N ALA A 53 0.40 -4.84 7.14
CA ALA A 53 0.34 -4.66 8.59
C ALA A 53 1.31 -3.58 9.06
N HIS A 54 2.44 -3.41 8.36
CA HIS A 54 3.44 -2.41 8.69
C HIS A 54 2.90 -0.98 8.63
N GLY A 55 2.07 -0.65 7.62
CA GLY A 55 1.47 0.69 7.50
C GLY A 55 0.32 0.95 8.48
N MET A 56 -0.24 -0.11 9.09
CA MET A 56 -1.44 -0.03 9.94
C MET A 56 -1.12 0.30 11.40
N GLY A 57 0.17 0.42 11.77
CA GLY A 57 0.67 0.68 13.11
C GLY A 57 1.13 2.11 13.35
#